data_AF-K1TIA5-F1
#
_entry.id   AF-K1TIA5-F1
#
_cell.length_a   1.000
_cell.length_b   1.000
_cell.length_c   1.000
_cell.angle_alpha   90.00
_cell.angle_beta   90.00
_cell.angle_gamma   90.00
#
_symmetry.space_group_name_H-M   'P 1'
#
loop_
_entity.id
_entity.type
_entity.pdbx_description
1 polymer ?
#
loop_
_entity_poly.entity_id
_entity_poly.type
_entity_poly.pdbx_seq_one_letter_code
_entity_poly.pdbx_strand_id
1 'polypeptide(L)'
;MHLQMSRILNIILVQAKNDEERSAIMAKGNMTIRMEPELKAQAAALFKSLGMDLSTATGIFYRQALRCHGLPFEVKVDEPNAVTYAAMEAAEKGEDMYGPFDSVADLMEALNA
;
A
#
# COMPACT_ATOMS: atom_id res chain seq x y z
N MET A 1 37.22 2.40 -36.19
CA MET A 1 37.03 3.50 -35.20
C MET A 1 35.56 3.91 -35.03
N HIS A 2 34.72 3.87 -36.07
CA HIS A 2 33.30 4.29 -36.02
C HIS A 2 32.43 3.54 -34.99
N LEU A 3 32.66 2.24 -34.81
CA LEU A 3 31.84 1.40 -33.91
C LEU A 3 32.09 1.66 -32.41
N GLN A 4 33.29 2.12 -32.04
CA GLN A 4 33.63 2.47 -30.66
C GLN A 4 32.91 3.75 -30.21
N MET A 5 32.76 4.72 -31.13
CA MET A 5 32.04 5.98 -30.88
C MET A 5 30.56 5.73 -30.56
N SER A 6 29.90 4.82 -31.29
CA SER A 6 28.49 4.44 -31.05
C SER A 6 28.29 3.75 -29.70
N ARG A 7 29.22 2.87 -29.28
CA ARG A 7 29.13 2.20 -27.98
C ARG A 7 29.29 3.19 -26.82
N ILE A 8 30.21 4.15 -26.95
CA ILE A 8 30.41 5.21 -25.95
C ILE A 8 29.18 6.11 -25.87
N LEU A 9 28.61 6.52 -27.02
CA LEU A 9 27.41 7.34 -27.06
C LEU A 9 26.22 6.65 -26.39
N ASN A 10 26.03 5.34 -26.63
CA ASN A 10 24.93 4.59 -26.02
C ASN A 10 25.11 4.46 -24.50
N ILE A 11 26.33 4.26 -24.01
CA ILE A 11 26.60 4.23 -22.56
C ILE A 11 26.29 5.60 -21.95
N ILE A 12 26.72 6.70 -22.56
CA ILE A 12 26.45 8.06 -22.06
C ILE A 12 24.95 8.34 -22.02
N LEU A 13 24.20 7.97 -23.06
CA LEU A 13 22.75 8.15 -23.11
C LEU A 13 22.02 7.32 -22.05
N VAL A 14 22.44 6.08 -21.81
CA VAL A 14 21.88 5.22 -20.76
C VAL A 14 22.19 5.78 -19.37
N GLN A 15 23.43 6.22 -19.13
CA GLN A 15 23.80 6.83 -17.85
C GLN A 15 23.02 8.14 -17.59
N ALA A 16 22.91 9.01 -18.60
CA ALA A 16 22.15 10.25 -18.49
C ALA A 16 20.66 10.00 -18.15
N LYS A 17 20.04 9.00 -18.79
CA LYS A 17 18.65 8.64 -18.50
C LYS A 17 18.46 8.03 -17.11
N ASN A 18 19.40 7.19 -16.67
CA ASN A 18 19.38 6.63 -15.32
C ASN A 18 19.57 7.71 -14.25
N ASP A 19 20.42 8.70 -14.50
CA ASP A 19 20.66 9.82 -13.59
C ASP A 19 19.45 10.79 -13.54
N GLU A 20 18.75 11.00 -14.66
CA GLU A 20 17.52 11.79 -14.72
C GLU A 20 16.36 11.09 -13.99
N GLU A 21 16.16 9.79 -14.22
CA GLU A 21 15.20 8.99 -13.46
C GLU A 21 15.53 9.00 -11.96
N ARG A 22 16.81 8.84 -11.60
CA ARG A 22 17.30 8.95 -10.22
C ARG A 22 17.06 10.33 -9.60
N SER A 23 17.22 11.39 -10.37
CA SER A 23 16.91 12.75 -9.94
C SER A 23 15.40 12.92 -9.68
N ALA A 24 14.56 12.32 -10.53
CA ALA A 24 13.11 12.36 -10.39
C ALA A 24 12.60 11.58 -9.16
N ILE A 25 13.15 10.40 -8.84
CA ILE A 25 12.82 9.67 -7.59
C ILE A 25 13.37 10.35 -6.32
N MET A 26 14.43 11.16 -6.44
CA MET A 26 15.01 11.93 -5.32
C MET A 26 14.39 13.33 -5.17
N ALA A 27 13.53 13.74 -6.11
CA ALA A 27 12.80 15.00 -6.05
C ALA A 27 11.79 14.93 -4.89
N LYS A 28 12.15 15.53 -3.76
CA LYS A 28 11.31 15.59 -2.57
C LYS A 28 10.08 16.47 -2.87
N GLY A 29 8.93 15.84 -3.06
CA GLY A 29 7.66 16.53 -3.25
C GLY A 29 7.19 17.21 -1.96
N ASN A 30 6.69 18.44 -2.07
CA ASN A 30 6.01 19.10 -0.96
C ASN A 30 4.60 18.52 -0.81
N MET A 31 4.23 18.15 0.43
CA MET A 31 2.90 17.65 0.75
C MET A 31 2.33 18.45 1.93
N THR A 32 1.12 18.97 1.77
CA THR A 32 0.40 19.71 2.82
C THR A 32 -0.74 18.86 3.35
N ILE A 33 -0.68 18.49 4.63
CA ILE A 33 -1.75 17.76 5.33
C ILE A 33 -2.41 18.72 6.33
N ARG A 34 -3.74 18.83 6.28
CA ARG A 34 -4.51 19.52 7.31
C ARG A 34 -4.67 18.60 8.52
N MET A 35 -4.32 19.11 9.69
CA MET A 35 -4.34 18.37 10.95
C MET A 35 -4.74 19.34 12.06
N GLU A 36 -5.47 18.86 13.05
CA GLU A 36 -5.80 19.66 14.22
C GLU A 36 -4.52 20.11 14.96
N PRO A 37 -4.45 21.37 15.44
CA PRO A 37 -3.24 21.90 16.06
C PRO A 37 -2.76 21.08 17.26
N GLU A 38 -3.71 20.59 18.07
CA GLU A 38 -3.41 19.79 19.26
C GLU A 38 -2.85 18.42 18.86
N LEU A 39 -3.50 17.71 17.93
CA LEU A 39 -3.02 16.43 17.42
C LEU A 39 -1.61 16.55 16.82
N LYS A 40 -1.35 17.62 16.07
CA LYS A 40 -0.01 17.92 15.52
C LYS A 40 1.03 18.10 16.63
N ALA A 41 0.69 18.84 17.68
CA ALA A 41 1.60 19.08 18.80
C ALA A 41 1.92 17.78 19.55
N GLN A 42 0.91 16.96 19.83
CA GLN A 42 1.08 15.66 20.48
C GLN A 42 1.93 14.70 19.64
N ALA A 43 1.64 14.57 18.34
CA ALA A 43 2.40 13.74 17.42
C ALA A 43 3.85 14.21 17.30
N ALA A 44 4.09 15.52 17.18
CA ALA A 44 5.44 16.07 17.10
C ALA A 44 6.25 15.82 18.38
N ALA A 45 5.63 15.94 19.57
CA ALA A 45 6.27 15.63 20.84
C ALA A 45 6.64 14.15 20.96
N LEU A 46 5.73 13.25 20.56
CA LEU A 46 5.96 11.81 20.53
C LEU A 46 7.10 11.44 19.58
N PHE A 47 7.07 11.88 18.32
CA PHE A 47 8.14 11.50 17.39
C PHE A 47 9.49 12.11 17.77
N LYS A 48 9.48 13.31 18.37
CA LYS A 48 10.71 13.91 18.91
C LYS A 48 11.31 13.08 20.04
N SER A 49 10.50 12.50 20.93
CA SER A 49 11.01 11.59 21.97
C SER A 49 11.57 10.28 21.39
N LEU A 50 11.08 9.88 20.21
CA LEU A 50 11.61 8.77 19.41
C LEU A 50 12.82 9.15 18.53
N GLY A 51 13.27 10.41 18.57
CA GLY A 51 14.45 10.88 17.83
C GLY A 51 14.21 11.23 16.36
N MET A 52 12.97 11.53 15.96
CA MET A 52 12.63 11.88 14.57
C MET A 52 11.61 13.03 14.48
N ASP A 53 11.54 13.69 13.33
CA ASP A 53 10.52 14.70 13.07
C ASP A 53 9.25 14.09 12.44
N LEU A 54 8.19 14.91 12.37
CA LEU A 54 6.90 14.51 11.81
C LEU A 54 7.04 14.07 10.33
N SER A 55 7.93 14.71 9.57
CA SER A 55 8.17 14.39 8.15
C SER A 55 8.78 13.00 7.99
N THR A 56 9.77 12.67 8.82
CA THR A 56 10.44 11.38 8.84
C THR A 56 9.47 10.27 9.24
N ALA A 57 8.68 10.48 10.30
CA ALA A 57 7.65 9.55 10.73
C ALA A 57 6.61 9.29 9.63
N THR A 58 6.13 10.35 8.97
CA THR A 58 5.19 10.26 7.86
C THR A 58 5.79 9.47 6.68
N GLY A 59 7.06 9.69 6.37
CA GLY A 59 7.77 8.93 5.34
C GLY A 59 7.96 7.45 5.70
N ILE A 60 8.11 7.11 6.98
CA ILE A 60 8.13 5.71 7.43
C ILE A 60 6.74 5.08 7.26
N PHE A 61 5.68 5.78 7.64
CA PHE A 61 4.31 5.32 7.47
C PHE A 61 4.01 4.91 6.02
N TYR A 62 4.29 5.76 5.03
CA TYR A 62 4.04 5.42 3.63
C TYR A 62 4.90 4.27 3.13
N ARG A 63 6.18 4.21 3.53
CA ARG A 63 7.04 3.08 3.17
C ARG A 63 6.51 1.77 3.73
N GLN A 64 5.99 1.79 4.95
CA GLN A 64 5.42 0.58 5.55
C GLN A 64 4.10 0.19 4.86
N ALA A 65 3.23 1.15 4.57
CA ALA A 65 1.97 0.90 3.84
C ALA A 65 2.22 0.27 2.45
N LEU A 66 3.23 0.78 1.72
CA LEU A 66 3.66 0.21 0.44
C LEU A 66 4.21 -1.21 0.59
N ARG A 67 4.98 -1.48 1.65
CA ARG A 67 5.56 -2.81 1.91
C ARG A 67 4.52 -3.87 2.22
N CYS A 68 3.45 -3.52 2.95
CA CYS A 68 2.39 -4.47 3.31
C CYS A 68 1.21 -4.48 2.34
N HIS A 69 1.26 -3.70 1.26
CA HIS A 69 0.12 -3.51 0.33
C HIS A 69 -1.20 -3.17 1.07
N GLY A 70 -1.12 -2.35 2.11
CA GLY A 70 -2.24 -2.07 2.99
C GLY A 70 -1.90 -1.05 4.07
N LEU A 71 -2.71 -1.00 5.13
CA LEU A 71 -2.39 -0.14 6.27
C LEU A 71 -1.36 -0.82 7.19
N PRO A 72 -0.38 -0.07 7.71
CA PRO A 72 0.70 -0.61 8.52
C PRO A 72 0.28 -0.86 9.98
N PHE A 73 -1.02 -0.94 10.22
CA PHE A 73 -1.67 -1.23 11.48
C PHE A 73 -2.98 -1.96 11.17
N GLU A 74 -3.47 -2.72 12.14
CA GLU A 74 -4.74 -3.41 12.04
C GLU A 74 -5.89 -2.39 11.97
N VAL A 75 -6.70 -2.47 10.93
CA VAL A 75 -7.93 -1.67 10.83
C VAL A 75 -9.09 -2.52 11.27
N LYS A 76 -9.53 -2.28 12.51
CA LYS A 76 -10.76 -2.86 13.04
C LYS A 76 -11.89 -1.86 12.86
N VAL A 77 -12.98 -2.34 12.28
CA VAL A 77 -14.30 -1.82 12.59
C VAL A 77 -14.82 -2.79 13.65
N ASP A 78 -15.15 -2.30 14.85
CA ASP A 78 -15.55 -3.17 15.97
C ASP A 78 -16.77 -4.03 15.65
N GLU A 79 -17.51 -3.69 14.59
CA GLU A 79 -18.62 -4.48 14.04
C GLU A 79 -18.39 -4.78 12.54
N PRO A 80 -18.65 -6.02 12.10
CA PRO A 80 -18.81 -6.33 10.69
C PRO A 80 -19.74 -5.34 9.98
N ASN A 81 -19.47 -5.05 8.71
CA ASN A 81 -20.38 -4.17 7.96
C ASN A 81 -21.73 -4.88 7.72
N ALA A 82 -22.75 -4.09 7.35
CA ALA A 82 -24.10 -4.62 7.12
C ALA A 82 -24.15 -5.77 6.09
N VAL A 83 -23.25 -5.78 5.10
CA VAL A 83 -23.17 -6.85 4.10
C VAL A 83 -22.73 -8.16 4.73
N THR A 84 -21.75 -8.11 5.63
CA THR A 84 -21.28 -9.30 6.36
C THR A 84 -22.38 -9.88 7.25
N TYR A 85 -23.12 -9.05 7.98
CA TYR A 85 -24.24 -9.52 8.80
C TYR A 85 -25.36 -10.16 7.97
N ALA A 86 -25.73 -9.53 6.84
CA ALA A 86 -26.75 -10.08 5.95
C ALA A 86 -26.33 -11.44 5.36
N ALA A 87 -25.06 -11.58 4.98
CA ALA A 87 -24.53 -12.86 4.47
C ALA A 87 -24.55 -13.96 5.53
N MET A 88 -24.23 -13.64 6.80
CA MET A 88 -24.32 -14.59 7.90
C MET A 88 -25.77 -14.99 8.19
N GLU A 89 -26.70 -14.03 8.19
CA GLU A 89 -28.13 -14.29 8.42
C GLU A 89 -28.73 -15.17 7.30
N ALA A 90 -28.38 -14.91 6.03
CA ALA A 90 -28.81 -15.73 4.90
C ALA A 90 -28.29 -17.17 5.04
N ALA A 91 -27.01 -17.33 5.38
CA ALA A 91 -26.40 -18.64 5.59
C ALA A 91 -27.05 -19.42 6.76
N GLU A 92 -27.34 -18.75 7.88
CA GLU A 92 -28.05 -19.36 9.02
C GLU A 92 -29.47 -19.81 8.67
N LYS A 93 -30.15 -19.07 7.78
CA LYS A 93 -31.49 -19.42 7.26
C LYS A 93 -31.45 -20.48 6.15
N GLY A 94 -30.26 -20.86 5.66
CA GLY A 94 -30.10 -21.75 4.52
C GLY A 94 -30.48 -21.10 3.18
N GLU A 95 -30.52 -19.78 3.14
CA GLU A 95 -30.77 -18.98 1.94
C GLU A 95 -29.44 -18.67 1.24
N ASP A 96 -29.46 -18.63 -0.09
CA ASP A 96 -28.28 -18.30 -0.92
C ASP A 96 -27.06 -19.22 -0.69
N MET A 97 -27.31 -20.46 -0.25
CA MET A 97 -26.30 -21.49 -0.06
C MET A 97 -26.19 -22.37 -1.31
N TYR A 98 -24.97 -22.51 -1.83
CA TYR A 98 -24.62 -23.46 -2.87
C TYR A 98 -23.85 -24.63 -2.25
N GLY A 99 -24.37 -25.85 -2.40
CA GLY A 99 -23.83 -27.07 -1.82
C GLY A 99 -24.92 -27.98 -1.22
N PRO A 100 -24.56 -29.09 -0.55
CA PRO A 100 -23.20 -29.49 -0.15
C PRO A 100 -22.32 -29.93 -1.32
N PHE A 101 -21.00 -29.92 -1.10
CA PHE A 101 -20.02 -30.41 -2.06
C PHE A 101 -19.30 -31.64 -1.50
N ASP A 102 -19.09 -32.64 -2.35
CA ASP A 102 -18.45 -33.91 -1.95
C ASP A 102 -16.91 -33.83 -1.98
N SER A 103 -16.35 -32.84 -2.67
CA SER A 103 -14.91 -32.60 -2.73
C SER A 103 -14.54 -31.12 -2.89
N VAL A 104 -13.28 -30.78 -2.57
CA VAL A 104 -12.73 -29.43 -2.80
C VAL A 104 -12.71 -29.08 -4.29
N ALA A 105 -12.60 -30.08 -5.17
CA ALA A 105 -12.63 -29.85 -6.62
C ALA A 105 -14.00 -29.32 -7.06
N ASP A 106 -15.09 -29.93 -6.58
CA ASP A 106 -16.46 -29.52 -6.89
C ASP A 106 -16.78 -28.11 -6.34
N LEU A 107 -16.27 -27.80 -5.14
CA LEU A 107 -16.37 -26.46 -4.55
C LEU A 107 -15.65 -25.40 -5.41
N MET A 108 -14.42 -25.67 -5.82
CA MET A 108 -13.62 -24.73 -6.61
C MET A 108 -14.16 -24.55 -8.03
N GLU A 109 -14.78 -25.58 -8.61
CA GLU A 109 -15.49 -25.47 -9.89
C GLU A 109 -16.68 -24.52 -9.76
N ALA A 110 -17.50 -24.64 -8.71
CA ALA A 110 -18.64 -23.77 -8.47
C ALA A 110 -18.25 -22.30 -8.20
N LEU A 111 -17.11 -22.05 -7.56
CA LEU A 111 -16.62 -20.68 -7.27
C LEU A 111 -15.99 -19.98 -8.48
N ASN A 112 -15.51 -20.73 -9.47
CA ASN A 112 -14.86 -20.19 -10.68
C ASN A 112 -15.80 -20.09 -11.89
N ALA A 113 -17.08 -20.45 -11.72
CA ALA A 113 -18.09 -20.49 -12.78
C ALA A 113 -18.68 -19.12 -13.13
#